data_AF-A0A7C0YFK5-F1
#
_entry.id   AF-A0A7C0YFK5-F1
#
_cell.length_a   1.000
_cell.length_b   1.000
_cell.length_c   1.000
_cell.angle_alpha   90.00
_cell.angle_beta   90.00
_cell.angle_gamma   90.00
#
_symmetry.space_group_name_H-M   'P 1'
#
loop_
_entity.id
_entity.type
_entity.pdbx_description
1 polymer ?
#
loop_
_entity_poly.entity_id
_entity_poly.type
_entity_poly.pdbx_seq_one_letter_code
_entity_poly.pdbx_strand_id
1 'polypeptide(L)'
;MVPQHEKSLALLKFLKDVGSLRRKRISAYRDSDKIVWFGDVPRKEAEIRSPFFEINADEVQDFWLKVQKPRLPTQPPIPEILKDWVRPQDLERADVEPELLPEITVLVEKELPDPSAPPGSGRTVIEKLPEVRRLKDYPEVEEAWLEFLIDEWEPWAEEMRRRQEVQKVYEAVDFMRRRLEEAEERYELVLAIGLLSMERPDRRNN
;
A
#
# COMPACT_ATOMS: atom_id res chain seq x y z
N MET A 1 -37.58 -45.29 31.49
CA MET A 1 -36.33 -45.70 30.81
C MET A 1 -36.55 -45.46 29.31
N VAL A 2 -36.16 -44.30 28.80
CA VAL A 2 -36.37 -43.98 27.36
C VAL A 2 -35.43 -44.89 26.56
N PRO A 3 -35.90 -45.60 25.52
CA PRO A 3 -35.09 -46.60 24.84
C PRO A 3 -33.90 -45.92 24.18
N GLN A 4 -32.69 -46.38 24.53
CA GLN A 4 -31.41 -45.85 24.02
C GLN A 4 -31.38 -45.77 22.48
N HIS A 5 -32.17 -46.64 21.83
CA HIS A 5 -32.36 -46.69 20.38
C HIS A 5 -33.09 -45.48 19.79
N GLU A 6 -34.12 -44.94 20.46
CA GLU A 6 -34.86 -43.76 19.99
C GLU A 6 -33.99 -42.50 20.04
N LYS A 7 -33.15 -42.39 21.08
CA LYS A 7 -32.19 -41.28 21.20
C LYS A 7 -31.13 -41.34 20.10
N SER A 8 -30.61 -42.53 19.79
CA SER A 8 -29.65 -42.73 18.70
C SER A 8 -30.25 -42.41 17.33
N LEU A 9 -31.50 -42.81 17.08
CA LEU A 9 -32.24 -42.47 15.87
C LEU A 9 -32.49 -40.96 15.75
N ALA A 10 -32.86 -40.30 16.86
CA ALA A 10 -33.05 -38.86 16.89
C ALA A 10 -31.73 -38.11 16.61
N LEU A 11 -30.61 -38.57 17.18
CA LEU A 11 -29.28 -38.01 16.93
C LEU A 11 -28.84 -38.21 15.48
N LEU A 12 -29.00 -39.42 14.93
CA LEU A 12 -28.67 -39.70 13.52
C LEU A 12 -29.55 -38.90 12.56
N LYS A 13 -30.83 -38.71 12.89
CA LYS A 13 -31.74 -37.86 12.13
C LYS A 13 -31.31 -36.40 12.20
N PHE A 14 -30.97 -35.89 13.39
CA PHE A 14 -30.43 -34.55 13.54
C PHE A 14 -29.13 -34.35 12.76
N LEU A 15 -28.18 -35.28 12.83
CA LEU A 15 -26.92 -35.21 12.07
C LEU A 15 -27.15 -35.28 10.55
N LYS A 16 -28.10 -36.10 10.11
CA LYS A 16 -28.52 -36.16 8.70
C LYS A 16 -29.19 -34.85 8.28
N ASP A 17 -30.07 -34.29 9.10
CA ASP A 17 -30.77 -33.04 8.82
C ASP A 17 -29.78 -31.87 8.77
N VAL A 18 -28.82 -31.80 9.70
CA VAL A 18 -27.69 -30.84 9.70
C VAL A 18 -26.76 -31.03 8.51
N GLY A 19 -26.43 -32.27 8.14
CA GLY A 19 -25.62 -32.56 6.95
C GLY A 19 -26.37 -32.30 5.63
N SER A 20 -27.70 -32.39 5.65
CA SER A 20 -28.59 -32.13 4.51
C SER A 20 -29.03 -30.67 4.41
N LEU A 21 -28.83 -29.87 5.46
CA LEU A 21 -28.72 -28.41 5.38
C LEU A 21 -27.51 -28.13 4.48
N ARG A 22 -27.73 -28.26 3.17
CA ARG A 22 -26.82 -27.78 2.15
C ARG A 22 -26.53 -26.34 2.54
N ARG A 23 -25.31 -26.09 3.03
CA ARG A 23 -24.77 -24.73 3.08
C ARG A 23 -25.13 -24.12 1.73
N LYS A 24 -25.95 -23.07 1.74
CA LYS A 24 -26.44 -22.43 0.52
C LYS A 24 -25.21 -22.20 -0.34
N ARG A 25 -25.15 -22.82 -1.52
CA ARG A 25 -23.97 -22.73 -2.39
C ARG A 25 -23.74 -21.26 -2.65
N ILE A 26 -22.69 -20.71 -2.03
CA ILE A 26 -22.26 -19.34 -2.29
C ILE A 26 -21.52 -19.46 -3.63
N SER A 27 -22.21 -19.12 -4.72
CA SER A 27 -21.66 -19.22 -6.09
C SER A 27 -20.90 -17.97 -6.51
N ALA A 28 -20.86 -16.94 -5.65
CA ALA A 28 -20.18 -15.69 -5.90
C ALA A 28 -19.57 -15.17 -4.59
N TYR A 29 -18.37 -14.60 -4.70
CA TYR A 29 -17.77 -13.87 -3.59
C TYR A 29 -18.64 -12.66 -3.23
N ARG A 30 -18.78 -12.38 -1.94
CA ARG A 30 -19.49 -11.21 -1.44
C ARG A 30 -18.52 -10.03 -1.36
N ASP A 31 -19.05 -8.82 -1.33
CA ASP A 31 -18.25 -7.60 -1.14
C ASP A 31 -17.48 -7.59 0.19
N SER A 32 -17.94 -8.38 1.17
CA SER A 32 -17.28 -8.57 2.46
C SER A 32 -16.08 -9.52 2.41
N ASP A 33 -15.94 -10.31 1.36
CA ASP A 33 -14.93 -11.36 1.29
C ASP A 33 -13.60 -10.74 0.85
N LYS A 34 -12.53 -11.01 1.59
CA LYS A 34 -11.19 -10.58 1.20
C LYS A 34 -10.62 -11.60 0.22
N ILE A 35 -10.37 -11.16 -1.01
CA ILE A 35 -9.81 -11.99 -2.08
C ILE A 35 -8.39 -11.51 -2.39
N VAL A 36 -7.47 -12.47 -2.56
CA VAL A 36 -6.12 -12.22 -3.07
C VAL A 36 -5.93 -13.07 -4.32
N TRP A 37 -5.72 -12.42 -5.46
CA TRP A 37 -5.45 -13.11 -6.71
C TRP A 37 -3.95 -13.34 -6.86
N PHE A 38 -3.53 -14.59 -7.00
CA PHE A 38 -2.12 -14.94 -7.26
C PHE A 38 -1.60 -14.36 -8.58
N GLY A 39 -2.48 -14.01 -9.51
CA GLY A 39 -2.14 -13.31 -10.75
C GLY A 39 -1.64 -11.87 -10.54
N ASP A 40 -2.15 -11.20 -9.51
CA ASP A 40 -1.84 -9.79 -9.21
C ASP A 40 -0.66 -9.65 -8.24
N VAL A 41 -0.14 -10.77 -7.74
CA VAL A 41 0.98 -10.80 -6.80
C VAL A 41 2.31 -10.58 -7.54
N PRO A 42 3.15 -9.62 -7.11
CA PRO A 42 4.47 -9.39 -7.70
C PRO A 42 5.35 -10.64 -7.61
N ARG A 43 5.79 -11.18 -8.75
CA ARG A 43 6.53 -12.45 -8.83
C ARG A 43 8.05 -12.30 -8.75
N LYS A 44 8.56 -11.09 -8.97
CA LYS A 44 10.01 -10.82 -9.06
C LYS A 44 10.62 -10.41 -7.71
N GLU A 45 9.79 -10.31 -6.67
CA GLU A 45 10.17 -9.81 -5.36
C GLU A 45 10.57 -10.94 -4.42
N ALA A 46 11.74 -10.84 -3.80
CA ALA A 46 12.31 -11.89 -2.95
C ALA A 46 11.50 -12.12 -1.66
N GLU A 47 10.76 -11.10 -1.24
CA GLU A 47 9.86 -11.05 -0.09
C GLU A 47 8.62 -11.92 -0.31
N ILE A 48 8.28 -12.22 -1.56
CA ILE A 48 7.12 -13.01 -1.94
C ILE A 48 7.58 -14.34 -2.49
N ARG A 49 7.15 -15.43 -1.87
CA ARG A 49 7.44 -16.79 -2.33
C ARG A 49 6.17 -17.60 -2.42
N SER A 50 6.04 -18.36 -3.50
CA SER A 50 4.96 -19.30 -3.69
C SER A 50 5.44 -20.46 -4.56
N PRO A 51 5.08 -21.70 -4.24
CA PRO A 51 5.33 -22.85 -5.11
C PRO A 51 4.73 -22.69 -6.52
N PHE A 52 3.70 -21.84 -6.69
CA PHE A 52 3.09 -21.58 -7.99
C PHE A 52 3.94 -20.68 -8.90
N PHE A 53 4.97 -20.01 -8.37
CA PHE A 53 5.86 -19.14 -9.13
C PHE A 53 7.20 -19.81 -9.47
N GLU A 54 7.59 -20.82 -8.69
CA GLU A 54 8.87 -21.49 -8.80
C GLU A 54 8.77 -22.68 -9.78
N ILE A 55 9.61 -22.69 -10.82
CA ILE A 55 9.58 -23.70 -11.90
C ILE A 55 10.08 -25.08 -11.43
N ASN A 56 10.84 -25.12 -10.32
CA ASN A 56 11.42 -26.34 -9.74
C ASN A 56 10.77 -26.67 -8.39
N ALA A 57 9.45 -26.87 -8.40
CA ALA A 57 8.66 -27.22 -7.21
C ALA A 57 8.79 -28.70 -6.79
N ASP A 58 9.96 -29.32 -7.02
CA ASP A 58 10.21 -30.72 -6.63
C ASP A 58 10.35 -30.88 -5.10
N GLU A 59 10.58 -29.78 -4.38
CA GLU A 59 10.46 -29.74 -2.93
C GLU A 59 9.04 -29.32 -2.53
N VAL A 60 8.33 -30.21 -1.82
CA VAL A 60 7.06 -29.88 -1.18
C VAL A 60 7.33 -28.82 -0.11
N GLN A 61 6.90 -27.59 -0.37
CA GLN A 61 6.98 -26.51 0.61
C GLN A 61 5.74 -26.55 1.52
N ASP A 62 5.93 -26.31 2.81
CA ASP A 62 4.85 -26.27 3.82
C ASP A 62 3.94 -25.03 3.72
N PHE A 63 4.05 -24.24 2.64
CA PHE A 63 3.29 -23.01 2.45
C PHE A 63 2.83 -22.81 1.00
N TRP A 64 1.65 -22.21 0.83
CA TRP A 64 1.11 -21.84 -0.49
C TRP A 64 1.56 -20.45 -0.93
N LEU A 65 1.67 -19.52 0.01
CA LEU A 65 2.12 -18.15 -0.21
C LEU A 65 2.81 -17.65 1.06
N LYS A 66 4.05 -17.20 0.94
CA LYS A 66 4.82 -16.56 1.99
C LYS A 66 5.10 -15.12 1.58
N VAL A 67 4.68 -14.18 2.40
CA VAL A 67 4.92 -12.75 2.19
C VAL A 67 5.64 -12.20 3.40
N GLN A 68 6.84 -11.66 3.19
CA GLN A 68 7.59 -10.99 4.23
C GLN A 68 7.23 -9.51 4.25
N LYS A 69 7.14 -8.93 5.46
CA LYS A 69 6.89 -7.51 5.61
C LYS A 69 8.06 -6.72 5.00
N PRO A 70 7.85 -5.92 3.94
CA PRO A 70 8.91 -5.15 3.34
C PRO A 70 9.37 -4.04 4.30
N ARG A 71 10.65 -3.67 4.20
CA ARG A 71 11.17 -2.44 4.82
C ARG A 71 10.98 -1.30 3.83
N LEU A 72 10.23 -0.28 4.22
CA LEU A 72 10.03 0.89 3.38
C LEU A 72 11.31 1.74 3.40
N PRO A 73 11.77 2.24 2.24
CA PRO A 73 12.92 3.13 2.17
C PRO A 73 12.61 4.44 2.90
N THR A 74 13.61 4.99 3.58
CA THR A 74 13.51 6.32 4.19
C THR A 74 13.54 7.38 3.11
N GLN A 75 12.74 8.42 3.26
CA GLN A 75 12.71 9.55 2.33
C GLN A 75 14.09 10.25 2.28
N PRO A 76 14.57 10.67 1.10
CA PRO A 76 15.80 11.42 0.99
C PRO A 76 15.68 12.80 1.68
N PRO A 77 16.78 13.32 2.26
CA PRO A 77 16.78 14.62 2.91
C PRO A 77 16.59 15.74 1.87
N ILE A 78 15.64 16.64 2.12
CA ILE A 78 15.34 17.76 1.24
C ILE A 78 16.39 18.87 1.43
N PRO A 79 17.08 19.32 0.36
CA PRO A 79 17.96 20.48 0.41
C PRO A 79 17.28 21.71 1.01
N GLU A 80 17.97 22.45 1.87
CA GLU A 80 17.41 23.65 2.55
C GLU A 80 16.83 24.67 1.56
N ILE A 81 17.47 24.82 0.39
CA ILE A 81 17.03 25.75 -0.65
C ILE A 81 15.67 25.38 -1.25
N LEU A 82 15.26 24.12 -1.18
CA LEU A 82 14.01 23.60 -1.74
C LEU A 82 12.87 23.53 -0.73
N LYS A 83 13.16 23.57 0.58
CA LYS A 83 12.16 23.35 1.64
C LYS A 83 10.99 24.32 1.59
N ASP A 84 11.25 25.57 1.25
CA ASP A 84 10.20 26.59 1.15
C ASP A 84 9.42 26.50 -0.16
N TRP A 85 9.98 25.86 -1.19
CA TRP A 85 9.45 25.77 -2.55
C TRP A 85 8.65 24.50 -2.83
N VAL A 86 8.72 23.51 -1.94
CA VAL A 86 8.11 22.20 -2.14
C VAL A 86 7.22 21.86 -0.95
N ARG A 87 6.06 21.27 -1.23
CA ARG A 87 5.20 20.72 -0.18
C ARG A 87 5.72 19.36 0.26
N PRO A 88 6.01 19.16 1.56
CA PRO A 88 6.50 17.87 2.04
C PRO A 88 5.57 16.70 1.69
N GLN A 89 4.26 16.94 1.65
CA GLN A 89 3.27 15.90 1.32
C GLN A 89 3.39 15.40 -0.12
N ASP A 90 3.81 16.24 -1.05
CA ASP A 90 3.96 15.85 -2.46
C ASP A 90 5.22 15.00 -2.65
N LEU A 91 6.27 15.24 -1.85
CA LEU A 91 7.50 14.43 -1.85
C LEU A 91 7.34 13.05 -1.23
N GLU A 92 6.39 12.87 -0.31
CA GLU A 92 6.08 11.56 0.31
C GLU A 92 5.35 10.61 -0.65
N ARG A 93 4.80 11.14 -1.75
CA ARG A 93 3.99 10.40 -2.71
C ARG A 93 4.83 9.87 -3.87
N ALA A 94 5.29 8.63 -3.76
CA ALA A 94 6.03 7.96 -4.84
C ALA A 94 5.19 7.70 -6.12
N ASP A 95 3.86 7.85 -6.05
CA ASP A 95 2.92 7.69 -7.16
C ASP A 95 2.84 8.92 -8.08
N VAL A 96 3.20 10.10 -7.58
CA VAL A 96 3.06 11.38 -8.29
C VAL A 96 4.38 12.12 -8.28
N GLU A 97 4.80 12.58 -9.45
CA GLU A 97 5.96 13.46 -9.55
C GLU A 97 5.67 14.79 -8.85
N PRO A 98 6.49 15.20 -7.88
CA PRO A 98 6.30 16.45 -7.15
C PRO A 98 6.59 17.65 -8.08
N GLU A 99 5.97 18.79 -7.80
CA GLU A 99 6.16 20.01 -8.56
C GLU A 99 6.61 21.17 -7.65
N LEU A 100 7.44 22.06 -8.18
CA LEU A 100 7.81 23.30 -7.50
C LEU A 100 6.65 24.28 -7.45
N LEU A 101 6.53 25.00 -6.32
CA LEU A 101 5.59 26.10 -6.20
C LEU A 101 6.07 27.30 -7.02
N PRO A 102 5.22 27.89 -7.88
CA PRO A 102 5.64 29.03 -8.73
C PRO A 102 5.88 30.31 -7.91
N GLU A 103 5.24 30.43 -6.76
CA GLU A 103 5.33 31.56 -5.85
C GLU A 103 5.24 31.07 -4.41
N ILE A 104 6.10 31.61 -3.54
CA ILE A 104 6.13 31.31 -2.12
C ILE A 104 6.07 32.59 -1.31
N THR A 105 5.49 32.52 -0.10
CA THR A 105 5.50 33.64 0.85
C THR A 105 6.40 33.24 2.01
N VAL A 106 7.58 33.88 2.10
CA VAL A 106 8.55 33.63 3.17
C VAL A 106 8.48 34.76 4.18
N LEU A 107 8.49 34.45 5.47
CA LEU A 107 8.58 35.46 6.52
C LEU A 107 10.04 35.88 6.68
N VAL A 108 10.37 37.07 6.20
CA VAL A 108 11.72 37.63 6.31
C VAL A 108 11.78 38.55 7.53
N GLU A 109 12.78 38.35 8.37
CA GLU A 109 13.10 39.23 9.48
C GLU A 109 13.75 40.51 8.94
N LYS A 110 13.04 41.63 9.00
CA LYS A 110 13.57 42.95 8.63
C LYS A 110 13.74 43.80 9.87
N GLU A 111 14.92 44.41 10.02
CA GLU A 111 15.16 45.43 11.03
C GLU A 111 14.49 46.73 10.58
N LEU A 112 13.38 47.07 11.24
CA LEU A 112 12.67 48.31 11.02
C LEU A 112 12.96 49.31 12.15
N PRO A 113 12.98 50.62 11.87
CA PRO A 113 13.07 51.64 12.93
C PRO A 113 11.88 51.49 13.89
N ASP A 114 12.15 51.40 15.19
CA ASP A 114 11.13 51.27 16.23
C ASP A 114 10.16 52.46 16.18
N PRO A 115 8.87 52.27 15.87
CA PRO A 115 7.90 53.36 15.79
C PRO A 115 7.62 53.99 17.17
N SER A 116 8.02 53.34 18.27
CA SER A 116 7.89 53.86 19.63
C SER A 116 9.17 54.55 20.14
N ALA A 117 10.25 54.58 19.36
CA ALA A 117 11.50 55.20 19.78
C ALA A 117 11.56 56.71 19.46
N PRO A 118 12.19 57.53 20.32
CA PRO A 118 12.39 58.95 20.03
C PRO A 118 13.17 59.16 18.72
N PRO A 119 12.81 60.18 17.90
CA PRO A 119 13.52 60.47 16.66
C PRO A 119 15.01 60.73 16.95
N GLY A 120 15.88 59.92 16.34
CA GLY A 120 17.33 59.93 16.55
C GLY A 120 17.88 58.83 17.48
N SER A 121 17.03 57.98 18.06
CA SER A 121 17.45 56.90 18.98
C SER A 121 18.15 55.71 18.31
N GLY A 122 18.02 55.54 16.98
CA GLY A 122 18.62 54.42 16.24
C GLY A 122 18.15 53.02 16.66
N ARG A 123 17.06 52.92 17.43
CA ARG A 123 16.52 51.64 17.91
C ARG A 123 15.79 50.93 16.78
N THR A 124 16.20 49.71 16.44
CA THR A 124 15.53 48.86 15.44
C THR A 124 14.78 47.71 16.11
N VAL A 125 13.63 47.34 15.56
CA VAL A 125 12.84 46.16 15.94
C VAL A 125 12.90 45.18 14.77
N ILE A 126 13.10 43.90 15.08
CA ILE A 126 13.03 42.82 14.08
C ILE A 126 11.55 42.48 13.88
N GLU A 127 10.99 42.86 12.73
CA GLU A 127 9.64 42.45 12.34
C GLU A 127 9.71 41.36 11.27
N LYS A 128 8.87 40.32 11.43
CA LYS A 128 8.69 39.26 10.44
C LYS A 128 7.66 39.70 9.42
N LEU A 129 8.13 40.15 8.26
CA LEU A 129 7.26 40.59 7.17
C LEU A 129 7.11 39.49 6.12
N PRO A 130 5.89 39.26 5.60
CA PRO A 130 5.69 38.36 4.48
C PRO A 130 6.31 38.96 3.22
N GLU A 131 7.29 38.27 2.66
CA GLU A 131 7.90 38.58 1.38
C GLU A 131 7.51 37.52 0.36
N VAL A 132 6.97 37.98 -0.76
CA VAL A 132 6.58 37.11 -1.88
C VAL A 132 7.80 36.90 -2.77
N ARG A 133 8.22 35.64 -2.94
CA ARG A 133 9.30 35.24 -3.85
C ARG A 133 8.72 34.43 -5.00
N ARG A 134 9.16 34.73 -6.23
CA ARG A 134 8.73 34.02 -7.43
C ARG A 134 9.86 33.14 -7.95
N LEU A 135 9.51 31.94 -8.42
CA LEU A 135 10.51 30.95 -8.84
C LEU A 135 11.44 31.49 -9.93
N LYS A 136 10.90 32.31 -10.83
CA LYS A 136 11.66 32.97 -11.92
C LYS A 136 12.84 33.82 -11.45
N ASP A 137 12.81 34.31 -10.22
CA ASP A 137 13.86 35.16 -9.67
C ASP A 137 15.00 34.33 -9.03
N TYR A 138 14.84 32.99 -8.93
CA TYR A 138 15.76 32.07 -8.26
C TYR A 138 16.08 30.85 -9.16
N PRO A 139 16.87 31.02 -10.24
CA PRO A 139 17.25 29.91 -11.12
C PRO A 139 18.03 28.80 -10.38
N GLU A 140 18.75 29.14 -9.31
CA GLU A 140 19.45 28.17 -8.48
C GLU A 140 18.52 27.15 -7.79
N VAL A 141 17.26 27.52 -7.57
CA VAL A 141 16.23 26.63 -7.00
C VAL A 141 15.80 25.60 -8.05
N GLU A 142 15.63 26.01 -9.31
CA GLU A 142 15.27 25.10 -10.40
C GLU A 142 16.40 24.10 -10.68
N GLU A 143 17.66 24.54 -10.68
CA GLU A 143 18.82 23.66 -10.85
C GLU A 143 18.92 22.64 -9.71
N ALA A 144 18.87 23.11 -8.45
CA ALA A 144 18.91 22.23 -7.29
C ALA A 144 17.72 21.25 -7.24
N TRP A 145 16.56 21.68 -7.75
CA TRP A 145 15.37 20.82 -7.85
C TRP A 145 15.59 19.69 -8.85
N LEU A 146 16.11 19.99 -10.03
CA LEU A 146 16.37 18.97 -11.06
C LEU A 146 17.39 17.93 -10.58
N GLU A 147 18.48 18.39 -9.94
CA GLU A 147 19.48 17.49 -9.35
C GLU A 147 18.85 16.59 -8.28
N PHE A 148 18.11 17.17 -7.33
CA PHE A 148 17.43 16.40 -6.29
C PHE A 148 16.41 15.41 -6.87
N LEU A 149 15.64 15.82 -7.88
CA LEU A 149 14.61 15.00 -8.48
C LEU A 149 15.19 13.74 -9.14
N ILE A 150 16.28 13.91 -9.89
CA ILE A 150 16.93 12.83 -10.66
C ILE A 150 17.77 11.94 -9.75
N ASP A 151 18.59 12.53 -8.87
CA ASP A 151 19.61 11.77 -8.13
C ASP A 151 19.07 11.15 -6.83
N GLU A 152 18.08 11.79 -6.20
CA GLU A 152 17.60 11.38 -4.87
C GLU A 152 16.14 10.89 -4.92
N TRP A 153 15.23 11.68 -5.50
CA TRP A 153 13.79 11.38 -5.43
C TRP A 153 13.37 10.25 -6.36
N GLU A 154 13.78 10.25 -7.63
CA GLU A 154 13.36 9.24 -8.61
C GLU A 154 13.81 7.82 -8.21
N PRO A 155 15.09 7.57 -7.81
CA PRO A 155 15.51 6.25 -7.34
C PRO A 155 14.78 5.81 -6.07
N TRP A 156 14.51 6.75 -5.15
CA TRP A 156 13.72 6.48 -3.97
C TRP A 156 12.27 6.12 -4.33
N ALA A 157 11.65 6.86 -5.26
CA ALA A 157 10.26 6.67 -5.67
C ALA A 157 10.07 5.33 -6.39
N GLU A 158 11.02 4.93 -7.25
CA GLU A 158 11.04 3.60 -7.86
C GLU A 158 11.07 2.47 -6.84
N GLU A 159 12.01 2.52 -5.89
CA GLU A 159 12.12 1.50 -4.84
C GLU A 159 10.89 1.54 -3.92
N MET A 160 10.37 2.72 -3.58
CA MET A 160 9.17 2.87 -2.77
C MET A 160 7.94 2.26 -3.47
N ARG A 161 7.74 2.51 -4.77
CA ARG A 161 6.65 1.92 -5.56
C ARG A 161 6.72 0.39 -5.54
N ARG A 162 7.90 -0.16 -5.81
CA ARG A 162 8.15 -1.61 -5.76
C ARG A 162 7.84 -2.20 -4.39
N ARG A 163 8.29 -1.54 -3.32
CA ARG A 163 8.03 -1.97 -1.92
C ARG A 163 6.56 -1.85 -1.53
N GLN A 164 5.86 -0.84 -2.02
CA GLN A 164 4.44 -0.64 -1.78
C GLN A 164 3.60 -1.76 -2.42
N GLU A 165 3.98 -2.28 -3.59
CA GLU A 165 3.29 -3.43 -4.19
C GLU A 165 3.36 -4.65 -3.27
N VAL A 166 4.54 -4.96 -2.73
CA VAL A 166 4.73 -6.04 -1.76
C VAL A 166 3.95 -5.76 -0.47
N GLN A 167 3.97 -4.52 0.01
CA GLN A 167 3.27 -4.11 1.23
C GLN A 167 1.75 -4.30 1.10
N LYS A 168 1.15 -3.99 -0.05
CA LYS A 168 -0.28 -4.22 -0.33
C LYS A 168 -0.65 -5.69 -0.23
N VAL A 169 0.18 -6.58 -0.79
CA VAL A 169 -0.04 -8.03 -0.69
C VAL A 169 0.13 -8.50 0.74
N TYR A 170 1.16 -8.02 1.44
CA TYR A 170 1.40 -8.32 2.85
C TYR A 170 0.20 -7.94 3.72
N GLU A 171 -0.32 -6.72 3.58
CA GLU A 171 -1.48 -6.24 4.34
C GLU A 171 -2.74 -7.06 4.05
N ALA A 172 -2.94 -7.49 2.81
CA ALA A 172 -4.06 -8.35 2.46
C ALA A 172 -3.95 -9.72 3.15
N VAL A 173 -2.76 -10.33 3.14
CA VAL A 173 -2.51 -11.63 3.77
C VAL A 173 -2.56 -11.53 5.30
N ASP A 174 -1.97 -10.48 5.89
CA ASP A 174 -2.02 -10.25 7.34
C ASP A 174 -3.44 -9.98 7.82
N PHE A 175 -4.25 -9.25 7.04
CA PHE A 175 -5.67 -9.08 7.32
C PHE A 175 -6.40 -10.43 7.38
N MET A 176 -6.17 -11.32 6.40
CA MET A 176 -6.77 -12.66 6.41
C MET A 176 -6.30 -13.48 7.62
N ARG A 177 -4.99 -13.46 7.94
CA ARG A 177 -4.43 -14.12 9.13
C ARG A 177 -5.11 -13.67 10.41
N ARG A 178 -5.21 -12.35 10.63
CA ARG A 178 -5.85 -11.78 11.83
C ARG A 178 -7.32 -12.15 11.95
N ARG A 179 -8.06 -12.18 10.83
CA ARG A 179 -9.47 -12.58 10.83
C ARG A 179 -9.66 -14.06 11.19
N LEU A 180 -8.76 -14.93 10.73
CA LEU A 180 -8.76 -16.34 11.10
C LEU A 180 -8.44 -16.53 12.59
N GLU A 181 -7.44 -15.83 13.12
CA GLU A 181 -7.08 -15.87 14.55
C GLU A 181 -8.21 -15.36 15.46
N GLU A 182 -8.91 -14.29 15.05
CA GLU A 182 -9.99 -13.69 15.85
C GLU A 182 -11.28 -14.53 15.85
N ALA A 183 -11.55 -15.31 14.79
CA ALA A 183 -12.81 -16.03 14.63
C ALA A 183 -12.69 -17.24 13.70
N GLU A 184 -11.86 -18.22 14.09
CA GLU A 184 -11.62 -19.46 13.33
C GLU A 184 -12.92 -20.24 13.03
N GLU A 185 -13.92 -20.17 13.92
CA GLU A 185 -15.22 -20.82 13.70
C GLU A 185 -16.10 -20.11 12.65
N ARG A 186 -15.81 -18.85 12.32
CA ARG A 186 -16.64 -18.03 11.41
C ARG A 186 -16.05 -17.90 10.02
N TYR A 187 -14.73 -18.00 9.91
CA TYR A 187 -14.02 -17.80 8.65
C TYR A 187 -13.31 -19.07 8.23
N GLU A 188 -13.37 -19.38 6.94
CA GLU A 188 -12.65 -20.48 6.32
C GLU A 188 -11.70 -19.88 5.28
N LEU A 189 -10.44 -20.31 5.28
CA LEU A 189 -9.48 -19.92 4.24
C LEU A 189 -9.61 -20.90 3.07
N VAL A 190 -9.95 -20.37 1.89
CA VAL A 190 -10.13 -21.18 0.69
C VAL A 190 -9.08 -20.79 -0.36
N LEU A 191 -8.32 -21.79 -0.82
CA LEU A 191 -7.47 -21.68 -2.00
C LEU A 191 -8.21 -22.30 -3.19
N ALA A 192 -8.52 -21.49 -4.19
CA ALA A 192 -9.20 -21.94 -5.41
C ALA A 192 -8.22 -21.98 -6.58
N ILE A 193 -8.17 -23.11 -7.28
CA ILE A 193 -7.36 -23.30 -8.49
C ILE A 193 -8.30 -23.73 -9.61
N GLY A 194 -8.25 -23.02 -10.73
CA GLY A 194 -9.05 -23.30 -11.92
C GLY A 194 -8.17 -23.74 -13.09
N LEU A 195 -8.60 -24.78 -13.82
CA LEU A 195 -8.01 -25.16 -15.09
C LEU A 195 -8.88 -24.61 -16.23
N LEU A 196 -8.32 -23.76 -17.07
CA LEU A 196 -8.99 -23.30 -18.29
C LEU A 196 -8.75 -24.33 -19.41
N SER A 197 -9.74 -25.17 -19.70
CA SER A 197 -9.73 -26.03 -20.89
C SER A 197 -10.41 -25.33 -22.05
N MET A 198 -9.64 -24.95 -23.06
CA MET A 198 -10.17 -24.40 -24.31
C MET A 198 -10.39 -25.55 -25.29
N GLU A 199 -11.65 -25.96 -25.48
CA GLU A 199 -11.97 -26.89 -26.56
C GLU A 199 -11.82 -26.15 -27.89
N ARG A 200 -10.86 -26.59 -28.73
CA ARG A 200 -10.76 -26.08 -30.09
C ARG A 200 -12.05 -26.46 -30.83
N PRO A 201 -12.76 -25.52 -31.47
CA PRO A 201 -13.91 -25.87 -32.27
C PRO A 201 -13.44 -26.81 -33.38
N ASP A 202 -14.03 -28.01 -33.40
CA ASP A 202 -13.66 -29.08 -34.30
C ASP A 202 -13.80 -28.59 -35.75
N ARG A 203 -12.72 -28.70 -36.51
CA ARG A 203 -12.70 -28.31 -37.93
C ARG A 203 -13.57 -29.35 -38.65
N ARG A 204 -14.88 -29.06 -38.80
CA ARG A 204 -15.80 -29.88 -39.60
C ARG A 204 -15.16 -30.12 -40.96
N ASN A 205 -14.69 -31.35 -41.18
CA ASN A 205 -14.30 -31.85 -42.49
C ASN A 205 -15.53 -31.79 -43.39
N ASN A 206 -15.37 -31.11 -44.52
CA ASN A 206 -16.29 -31.09 -45.64
C ASN A 206 -15.86 -32.17 -46.63
#